data_AF-A0A354GKY4-F1
#
_entry.id   AF-A0A354GKY4-F1
#
_cell.length_a   1.000
_cell.length_b   1.000
_cell.length_c   1.000
_cell.angle_alpha   90.00
_cell.angle_beta   90.00
_cell.angle_gamma   90.00
#
_symmetry.space_group_name_H-M   'P 1'
#
loop_
_entity.id
_entity.type
_entity.pdbx_description
1 polymer ?
#
loop_
_entity_poly.entity_id
_entity_poly.type
_entity_poly.pdbx_seq_one_letter_code
_entity_poly.pdbx_strand_id
1 'polypeptide(L)'
;MSEATVVVQGVVKPDGSLELVGKVPLPAGKVHVTVQSVRDLPEGDPFFDRLKDIRAARAKAGLTPRTEAEVKAVRQQLNDEMDDEIAAAMRLQEECRAARKRADALERDAE
;
A
#
# COMPACT_ATOMS: atom_id res chain seq x y z
N MET A 1 2.57 11.67 25.88
CA MET A 1 1.13 11.98 25.90
C MET A 1 0.68 11.95 24.46
N SER A 2 0.00 10.89 24.03
CA SER A 2 -0.31 10.65 22.63
C SER A 2 -1.51 11.50 22.22
N GLU A 3 -1.32 12.48 21.35
CA GLU A 3 -2.42 13.23 20.74
C GLU A 3 -3.21 12.29 19.83
N ALA A 4 -4.46 12.00 20.19
CA ALA A 4 -5.35 11.23 19.34
C ALA A 4 -5.75 12.09 18.13
N THR A 5 -5.05 11.92 17.00
CA THR A 5 -5.42 12.55 15.74
C THR A 5 -6.69 11.88 15.21
N VAL A 6 -7.83 12.58 15.31
CA VAL A 6 -9.10 12.13 14.76
C VAL A 6 -9.31 12.82 13.41
N VAL A 7 -9.29 12.05 12.32
CA VAL A 7 -9.57 12.55 10.97
C VAL A 7 -11.07 12.44 10.71
N VAL A 8 -11.76 13.58 10.64
CA VAL A 8 -13.18 13.66 10.29
C VAL A 8 -13.32 14.43 8.99
N GLN A 9 -14.04 13.86 8.03
CA GLN A 9 -14.34 14.54 6.77
C GLN A 9 -15.45 15.57 7.00
N GLY A 10 -15.30 16.75 6.41
CA GLY A 10 -16.28 17.82 6.48
C GLY A 10 -16.27 18.66 5.21
N VAL A 11 -17.38 19.33 4.95
CA VAL A 11 -17.55 20.25 3.83
C VAL A 11 -17.36 21.66 4.35
N VAL A 12 -16.44 22.41 3.74
CA VAL A 12 -16.32 23.85 3.98
C VAL A 12 -17.34 24.55 3.08
N LYS A 13 -18.28 25.28 3.70
CA LYS A 13 -19.30 26.05 2.99
C LYS A 13 -18.74 27.37 2.43
N PRO A 14 -19.43 28.00 1.48
CA PRO A 14 -19.03 29.30 0.91
C PRO A 14 -18.96 30.43 1.96
N ASP A 15 -19.67 30.28 3.08
CA ASP A 15 -19.66 31.21 4.21
C ASP A 15 -18.47 31.01 5.16
N GLY A 16 -17.59 30.03 4.89
CA GLY A 16 -16.43 29.71 5.71
C GLY A 16 -16.73 28.78 6.90
N SER A 17 -17.96 28.29 7.06
CA SER A 17 -18.29 27.31 8.08
C SER A 17 -17.88 25.89 7.67
N LEU A 18 -17.45 25.07 8.64
CA LEU A 18 -17.10 23.66 8.45
C LEU A 18 -18.26 22.79 8.93
N GLU A 19 -18.86 22.03 8.03
CA GLU A 19 -19.88 21.02 8.36
C GLU A 19 -19.24 19.64 8.37
N LEU A 20 -19.19 18.99 9.53
CA LEU A 20 -18.60 17.66 9.67
C LEU A 20 -19.60 16.58 9.25
N VAL A 21 -19.15 15.61 8.45
CA VAL A 21 -19.93 14.45 8.03
C VAL A 21 -19.94 13.43 9.18
N GLY A 22 -20.62 13.76 10.27
CA GLY A 22 -20.85 12.87 11.40
C GLY A 22 -20.43 13.42 12.76
N LYS A 23 -20.57 12.58 13.79
CA LYS A 23 -20.24 12.92 15.18
C LYS A 23 -18.73 12.80 15.39
N VAL A 24 -18.14 13.81 16.03
CA VAL A 24 -16.74 13.77 16.46
C VAL A 24 -16.65 12.99 17.77
N PRO A 25 -15.95 11.85 17.82
CA PRO A 25 -15.82 11.03 19.03
C PRO A 25 -14.77 11.63 19.98
N LEU A 26 -14.93 12.90 20.35
CA LEU A 26 -14.06 13.61 21.30
C LEU A 26 -14.88 14.12 22.49
N PRO A 27 -14.29 14.13 23.70
CA PRO A 27 -14.93 14.73 24.85
C PRO A 27 -15.14 16.23 24.63
N ALA A 28 -16.18 16.80 25.26
CA ALA A 28 -16.44 18.23 25.18
C ALA A 28 -15.23 19.01 25.73
N GLY A 29 -14.65 19.88 24.91
CA GLY A 29 -13.43 20.60 25.24
C GLY A 29 -12.89 21.41 24.07
N LYS A 30 -11.81 22.16 24.30
CA LYS A 30 -11.10 22.87 23.23
C LYS A 30 -10.42 21.85 22.32
N VAL A 31 -10.64 21.97 21.02
CA VAL A 31 -10.05 21.09 20.00
C VAL A 31 -9.18 21.91 19.07
N HIS A 32 -8.07 21.34 18.63
CA HIS A 32 -7.26 21.87 17.54
C HIS A 32 -7.70 21.18 16.25
N VAL A 33 -8.11 21.97 15.24
CA VAL A 33 -8.63 21.43 13.97
C VAL A 33 -7.64 21.77 12.86
N THR A 34 -7.11 20.75 12.20
CA THR A 34 -6.31 20.91 10.98
C THR A 34 -7.19 20.59 9.79
N VAL A 35 -7.50 21.59 8.97
CA VAL A 35 -8.30 21.42 7.75
C VAL A 35 -7.34 21.19 6.58
N GLN A 36 -7.50 20.06 5.89
CA GLN A 36 -6.81 19.77 4.64
C GLN A 36 -7.84 19.67 3.51
N SER A 37 -7.58 20.34 2.40
CA SER A 37 -8.41 20.18 1.20
C SER A 37 -8.15 18.80 0.60
N VAL A 38 -9.19 17.97 0.58
CA VAL A 38 -9.18 16.73 -0.20
C VAL A 38 -9.56 17.10 -1.62
N ARG A 39 -8.81 16.62 -2.62
CA ARG A 39 -9.21 16.79 -4.02
C ARG A 39 -10.48 15.97 -4.22
N ASP A 40 -11.57 16.65 -4.55
CA ASP A 40 -12.77 15.96 -5.03
C ASP A 40 -12.40 15.20 -6.31
N LEU A 41 -12.82 13.94 -6.38
CA LEU A 41 -12.75 13.20 -7.63
C LEU A 41 -13.66 13.92 -8.63
N PRO A 42 -13.20 14.17 -9.87
CA PRO A 42 -14.03 14.81 -10.88
C PRO A 42 -15.32 14.01 -11.06
N GLU A 43 -16.47 14.63 -10.76
CA GLU A 43 -17.77 14.05 -11.05
C GLU A 43 -17.94 13.91 -12.57
N GLY A 44 -18.34 12.72 -13.04
CA GLY A 44 -18.54 12.42 -14.45
C GLY A 44 -17.29 11.95 -15.20
N ASP A 45 -16.19 11.62 -14.52
CA ASP A 45 -15.06 10.93 -15.16
C ASP A 45 -15.45 9.46 -15.48
N PRO A 46 -15.49 9.07 -16.77
CA PRO A 46 -15.88 7.72 -17.17
C PRO A 46 -15.03 6.61 -16.54
N PHE A 47 -13.77 6.90 -16.21
CA PHE A 47 -12.89 5.96 -15.53
C PHE A 47 -13.33 5.70 -14.10
N PHE A 48 -13.63 6.77 -13.34
CA PHE A 48 -14.05 6.64 -11.95
C PHE A 48 -15.46 6.08 -11.81
N ASP A 49 -16.38 6.41 -12.72
CA ASP A 49 -17.71 5.82 -12.74
C ASP A 49 -17.65 4.33 -13.05
N ARG A 50 -16.78 3.91 -13.98
CA ARG A 50 -16.53 2.48 -14.22
C ARG A 50 -15.96 1.76 -12.99
N LEU A 51 -15.09 2.42 -12.21
CA LEU A 51 -14.60 1.84 -10.95
C LEU A 51 -15.70 1.70 -9.89
N LYS A 52 -16.62 2.67 -9.80
CA LYS A 52 -17.80 2.58 -8.93
C LYS A 52 -18.70 1.41 -9.35
N ASP A 53 -18.95 1.24 -10.64
CA ASP A 53 -19.76 0.14 -11.18
C ASP A 53 -19.15 -1.23 -10.86
N ILE A 54 -17.83 -1.38 -11.03
CA ILE A 54 -17.11 -2.62 -10.67
C ILE A 54 -17.23 -2.91 -9.18
N ARG A 55 -17.10 -1.90 -8.32
CA ARG A 55 -17.27 -2.05 -6.86
C ARG A 55 -18.70 -2.47 -6.51
N ALA A 56 -19.70 -1.84 -7.12
CA ALA A 56 -21.11 -2.18 -6.92
C ALA A 56 -21.43 -3.60 -7.39
N ALA A 57 -20.92 -4.01 -8.56
CA ALA A 57 -21.09 -5.36 -9.09
C ALA A 57 -20.44 -6.42 -8.17
N ARG A 58 -19.25 -6.14 -7.64
CA ARG A 58 -18.56 -7.01 -6.67
C ARG A 58 -19.32 -7.14 -5.35
N ALA A 59 -19.82 -6.02 -4.82
CA ALA A 59 -20.64 -6.02 -3.61
C ALA A 59 -21.93 -6.83 -3.81
N LYS A 60 -22.60 -6.67 -4.96
CA LYS A 60 -23.79 -7.44 -5.33
C LYS A 60 -23.50 -8.94 -5.47
N ALA A 61 -22.31 -9.30 -5.92
CA ALA A 61 -21.83 -10.68 -5.98
C ALA A 61 -21.39 -11.23 -4.62
N GLY A 62 -21.49 -10.46 -3.53
CA GLY A 62 -21.06 -10.87 -2.19
C GLY A 62 -19.54 -10.95 -2.02
N LEU A 63 -18.77 -10.39 -2.96
CA LEU A 63 -17.31 -10.40 -2.89
C LEU A 63 -16.84 -9.28 -1.96
N THR A 64 -16.49 -9.65 -0.73
CA THR A 64 -15.92 -8.72 0.24
C THR A 64 -14.48 -8.38 -0.15
N PRO A 65 -14.12 -7.09 -0.22
CA PRO A 65 -12.72 -6.69 -0.37
C PRO A 65 -11.89 -7.24 0.78
N ARG A 66 -10.65 -7.64 0.48
CA ARG A 66 -9.68 -8.01 1.51
C ARG A 66 -9.42 -6.85 2.45
N THR A 67 -9.22 -7.15 3.72
CA THR A 67 -8.84 -6.14 4.71
C THR A 67 -7.42 -5.62 4.44
N GLU A 68 -7.11 -4.42 4.95
CA GLU A 68 -5.77 -3.86 4.81
C GLU A 68 -4.70 -4.79 5.43
N ALA A 69 -5.02 -5.42 6.56
CA ALA A 69 -4.15 -6.38 7.23
C ALA A 69 -3.88 -7.62 6.35
N GLU A 70 -4.91 -8.16 5.70
CA GLU A 70 -4.78 -9.29 4.77
C GLU A 70 -3.92 -8.92 3.55
N VAL A 71 -4.14 -7.75 2.97
CA VAL A 71 -3.33 -7.27 1.83
C VAL A 71 -1.88 -7.08 2.25
N LYS A 72 -1.63 -6.52 3.44
CA LYS A 72 -0.28 -6.35 3.98
C LYS A 72 0.41 -7.68 4.22
N ALA A 73 -0.30 -8.67 4.79
CA ALA A 73 0.24 -10.00 5.03
C ALA A 73 0.64 -10.70 3.71
N VAL A 74 -0.22 -10.64 2.69
CA VAL A 74 0.09 -11.21 1.37
C VAL A 74 1.29 -10.51 0.72
N ARG A 75 1.38 -9.18 0.82
CA ARG A 75 2.55 -8.44 0.31
C ARG A 75 3.83 -8.84 1.02
N GLN A 76 3.79 -8.98 2.35
CA GLN A 76 4.95 -9.39 3.12
C GLN A 76 5.41 -10.78 2.70
N GLN A 77 4.49 -11.73 2.62
CA GLN A 77 4.79 -13.09 2.17
C GLN A 77 5.44 -13.11 0.78
N LEU A 78 4.89 -12.38 -0.18
CA LEU A 78 5.44 -12.32 -1.54
C LEU A 78 6.84 -11.70 -1.57
N ASN A 79 7.11 -10.71 -0.71
CA ASN A 79 8.44 -10.12 -0.61
C ASN A 79 9.43 -11.10 0.02
N ASP A 80 9.03 -11.81 1.08
CA ASP A 80 9.89 -12.78 1.76
C ASP A 80 10.25 -13.94 0.81
N GLU A 81 9.26 -14.46 0.05
CA GLU A 81 9.49 -15.48 -0.98
C GLU A 81 10.47 -15.01 -2.06
N MET A 82 10.30 -13.78 -2.54
CA MET A 82 11.19 -13.18 -3.54
C MET A 82 12.63 -13.01 -3.00
N ASP A 83 12.77 -12.57 -1.76
CA ASP A 83 14.09 -12.38 -1.12
C ASP A 83 14.84 -13.71 -1.00
N ASP A 84 14.12 -14.79 -0.65
CA ASP A 84 14.67 -16.14 -0.59
C ASP A 84 15.12 -16.64 -1.97
N GLU A 85 14.31 -16.42 -3.01
CA GLU A 85 14.64 -16.76 -4.40
C GLU A 85 15.89 -16.00 -4.89
N ILE A 86 15.97 -14.69 -4.61
CA ILE A 86 17.12 -13.86 -4.95
C ILE A 86 18.38 -14.37 -4.24
N ALA A 87 18.29 -14.66 -2.94
CA ALA A 87 19.42 -15.18 -2.18
C ALA A 87 19.92 -16.53 -2.72
N ALA A 88 18.99 -17.43 -3.10
CA ALA A 88 19.35 -18.70 -3.72
C ALA A 88 20.03 -18.52 -5.07
N ALA A 89 19.50 -17.63 -5.92
CA ALA A 89 20.10 -17.31 -7.21
C ALA A 89 21.51 -16.71 -7.07
N MET A 90 21.71 -15.82 -6.09
CA MET A 90 23.03 -15.24 -5.80
C MET A 90 24.05 -16.31 -5.40
N ARG A 91 23.69 -17.22 -4.47
CA ARG A 91 24.56 -18.34 -4.07
C ARG A 91 24.97 -19.19 -5.27
N LEU A 92 24.00 -19.57 -6.10
CA LEU A 92 24.26 -20.37 -7.30
C LEU A 92 25.21 -19.66 -8.28
N GLN A 93 25.04 -18.36 -8.48
CA GLN A 93 25.93 -17.58 -9.34
C GLN A 93 27.35 -17.50 -8.79
N GLU A 94 27.51 -17.36 -7.46
CA GLU A 94 28.82 -17.36 -6.81
C GLU A 94 29.52 -18.71 -6.95
N GLU A 95 28.81 -19.81 -6.73
CA GLU A 95 29.32 -21.17 -6.92
C GLU A 95 29.77 -21.41 -8.37
N CYS A 96 28.93 -21.04 -9.35
CA CYS A 96 29.28 -21.12 -10.77
C CYS A 96 30.54 -20.30 -11.10
N ARG A 97 30.64 -19.09 -10.56
CA ARG A 97 31.80 -18.21 -10.76
C ARG A 97 33.06 -18.80 -10.15
N ALA A 98 32.96 -19.38 -8.96
CA ALA A 98 34.08 -20.03 -8.29
C ALA A 98 34.55 -21.28 -9.04
N ALA A 99 33.62 -22.11 -9.53
CA ALA A 99 33.93 -23.29 -10.33
C ALA A 99 34.69 -22.93 -11.63
N ARG A 100 34.22 -21.90 -12.35
CA ARG A 100 34.92 -21.40 -13.56
C ARG A 100 36.34 -20.93 -13.24
N LYS A 101 36.52 -20.11 -12.20
CA LYS A 101 37.86 -19.65 -11.80
C LYS A 101 38.81 -20.79 -11.43
N ARG A 102 38.31 -21.86 -10.80
CA ARG A 102 39.11 -23.05 -10.48
C ARG A 102 39.51 -23.82 -11.72
N ALA A 103 38.57 -23.99 -12.67
CA ALA A 103 38.87 -24.62 -13.96
C ALA A 103 39.94 -23.83 -14.73
N ASP A 104 39.77 -22.51 -14.85
CA ASP A 104 40.73 -21.64 -15.53
C ASP A 104 42.13 -21.62 -14.88
N ALA A 105 42.22 -21.88 -13.57
CA ALA A 105 43.49 -21.97 -12.84
C ALA A 105 44.17 -23.32 -13.07
N LEU A 106 43.40 -24.41 -13.04
CA LEU A 106 43.91 -25.76 -13.31
C LEU A 106 44.41 -25.90 -14.76
N GLU A 107 43.75 -25.26 -15.72
CA GLU A 107 44.20 -25.24 -17.11
C GLU A 107 45.53 -24.48 -17.27
N ARG A 108 45.71 -23.36 -16.56
CA ARG A 108 46.96 -22.58 -16.59
C ARG A 108 48.15 -23.26 -15.91
N ASP A 109 47.90 -24.04 -14.87
CA ASP A 109 48.95 -24.78 -14.16
C ASP A 109 49.39 -26.05 -14.92
N ALA A 110 48.65 -26.45 -15.97
CA ALA A 110 48.92 -27.62 -16.81
C ALA A 110 49.70 -27.30 -18.10
N GLU A 111 49.86 -26.02 -18.46
CA GLU A 111 50.68 -25.51 -19.57
C GLU A 111 52.10 -25.12 -19.13
#